data_AF-A0A158P597-F1
#
_entry.id   AF-A0A158P597-F1
#
_cell.length_a   1.000
_cell.length_b   1.000
_cell.length_c   1.000
_cell.angle_alpha   90.00
_cell.angle_beta   90.00
_cell.angle_gamma   90.00
#
_symmetry.space_group_name_H-M   'P 1'
#
loop_
_entity.id
_entity.type
_entity.pdbx_description
1 polymer ?
#
loop_
_entity_poly.entity_id
_entity_poly.type
_entity_poly.pdbx_seq_one_letter_code
_entity_poly.pdbx_strand_id
1 'polypeptide(L)'
;MNARVKSAKPGIVHLIGYFKRLFNNPRTIPDTNAFDQSVSELIRQTERMTIIFQAVRNGLNQSNTVAISSFGYRKLNWLDWMVGIISFMNWSRGLILIFTSSERIAIFLGHPLFRAKDRQALTIWAVITLSVMFIFREWILNLEAKGKLEILSIWKVCCNGFNRSHLKMGNLVINRFRLTIILVTIVAYCVMPVVPLFTLVGFFTPVLTNPWMYEIPELAFSCFLGSFSCALITTFLLNSILGFTWYFICTLVFHLYRLMDLLDRADRLKKSTRGMNERNIKLLCLLIIRRLNSFELTTRKLRYVFLYYFFVFASSGDVYIFLGLVVRIYNDVLANILALIGTIILPAIGIFGYIFGNFLSELDELTVRLHHLTSKNRLSLKTLNKVSEIMDRVAGPYNGIKLGDFLTIEKSFFIFFILENISTLMLFTCNIGPLIN
;
A
#
# COMPACT_ATOMS: atom_id res chain seq x y z
N MET A 1 19.46 -33.42 35.14
CA MET A 1 19.15 -31.98 35.27
C MET A 1 19.41 -31.33 33.91
N ASN A 2 18.37 -31.26 33.06
CA ASN A 2 18.48 -30.79 31.68
C ASN A 2 18.48 -29.26 31.63
N ALA A 3 19.62 -28.66 31.30
CA ALA A 3 19.71 -27.24 30.98
C ALA A 3 19.06 -26.99 29.61
N ARG A 4 17.87 -26.38 29.61
CA ARG A 4 17.27 -25.77 28.42
C ARG A 4 18.20 -24.68 27.90
N VAL A 5 18.90 -24.95 26.81
CA VAL A 5 19.49 -23.91 25.98
C VAL A 5 18.33 -23.10 25.38
N LYS A 6 18.03 -21.94 25.97
CA LYS A 6 17.19 -20.93 25.33
C LYS A 6 17.90 -20.50 24.05
N SER A 7 17.42 -20.96 22.89
CA SER A 7 17.86 -20.40 21.61
C SER A 7 17.56 -18.89 21.62
N ALA A 8 18.60 -18.08 21.50
CA ALA A 8 18.45 -16.63 21.37
C ALA A 8 17.50 -16.33 20.21
N LYS A 9 16.45 -15.52 20.46
CA LYS A 9 15.55 -15.06 19.42
C LYS A 9 16.36 -14.26 18.39
N PRO A 10 16.36 -14.63 17.10
CA PRO A 10 17.08 -13.86 16.08
C PRO A 10 16.42 -12.48 15.94
N GLY A 11 17.11 -11.44 16.40
CA GLY A 11 16.65 -10.06 16.32
C GLY A 11 16.85 -9.40 14.95
N ILE A 12 16.37 -8.16 14.82
CA ILE A 12 16.46 -7.31 13.61
C ILE A 12 17.89 -7.19 13.07
N VAL A 13 18.90 -7.16 13.94
CA VAL A 13 20.33 -7.10 13.59
C VAL A 13 20.76 -8.30 12.75
N HIS A 14 20.20 -9.48 13.03
CA HIS A 14 20.47 -10.70 12.27
C HIS A 14 19.84 -10.62 10.87
N LEU A 15 18.62 -10.07 10.77
CA LEU A 15 17.95 -9.76 9.50
C LEU A 15 18.75 -8.73 8.68
N ILE A 16 19.22 -7.63 9.26
CA ILE A 16 20.03 -6.61 8.57
C ILE A 16 21.34 -7.21 8.05
N GLY A 17 22.01 -8.04 8.88
CA GLY A 17 23.20 -8.81 8.46
C GLY A 17 22.90 -9.77 7.30
N TYR A 18 21.71 -10.36 7.27
CA TYR A 18 21.23 -11.18 6.14
C TYR A 18 20.94 -10.35 4.89
N PHE A 19 20.32 -9.17 5.02
CA PHE A 19 20.06 -8.28 3.89
C PHE A 19 21.35 -7.85 3.20
N LYS A 20 22.38 -7.54 3.97
CA LYS A 20 23.72 -7.24 3.46
C LYS A 20 24.30 -8.42 2.66
N ARG A 21 24.07 -9.66 3.11
CA ARG A 21 24.49 -10.88 2.39
C ARG A 21 23.63 -11.16 1.15
N LEU A 22 22.34 -10.82 1.19
CA LEU A 22 21.39 -11.04 0.10
C LEU A 22 21.59 -10.06 -1.06
N PHE A 23 21.94 -8.80 -0.75
CA PHE A 23 22.40 -7.82 -1.74
C PHE A 23 23.72 -8.24 -2.39
N ASN A 24 24.65 -8.81 -1.61
CA ASN A 24 25.95 -9.25 -2.11
C ASN A 24 25.89 -10.59 -2.88
N ASN A 25 24.88 -11.44 -2.63
CA ASN A 25 24.70 -12.71 -3.32
C ASN A 25 23.20 -13.09 -3.43
N PRO A 26 22.50 -12.62 -4.48
CA PRO A 26 21.05 -12.83 -4.63
C PRO A 26 20.64 -14.28 -4.90
N ARG A 27 21.61 -15.19 -5.14
CA ARG A 27 21.36 -16.62 -5.42
C ARG A 27 21.36 -17.51 -4.18
N THR A 28 21.87 -17.06 -3.04
CA THR A 28 21.94 -17.87 -1.81
C THR A 28 20.90 -17.39 -0.81
N ILE A 29 19.68 -17.88 -0.94
CA ILE A 29 18.68 -17.77 0.14
C ILE A 29 18.90 -18.98 1.05
N PRO A 30 19.25 -18.79 2.33
CA PRO A 30 19.43 -19.92 3.23
C PRO A 30 18.10 -20.63 3.45
N ASP A 31 18.05 -21.90 3.10
CA ASP A 31 16.86 -22.77 3.23
C ASP A 31 16.75 -23.33 4.65
N THR A 32 16.97 -22.48 5.65
CA THR A 32 16.97 -22.89 7.06
C THR A 32 15.62 -22.61 7.69
N ASN A 33 15.07 -23.58 8.42
CA ASN A 33 13.84 -23.41 9.19
C ASN A 33 13.88 -22.19 10.14
N ALA A 34 15.09 -21.82 10.62
CA ALA A 34 15.31 -20.63 11.43
C ALA A 34 15.05 -19.31 10.66
N PHE A 35 15.37 -19.25 9.37
CA PHE A 35 15.09 -18.10 8.53
C PHE A 35 13.58 -17.92 8.33
N ASP A 36 12.87 -19.01 7.98
CA ASP A 36 11.42 -18.97 7.79
C ASP A 36 10.65 -18.59 9.07
N GLN A 37 11.16 -19.02 10.24
CA GLN A 37 10.64 -18.59 11.53
C GLN A 37 10.84 -17.09 11.74
N SER A 38 12.04 -16.57 11.48
CA SER A 38 12.35 -15.13 11.61
C SER A 38 11.44 -14.26 10.72
N VAL A 39 11.20 -14.71 9.49
CA VAL A 39 10.30 -14.01 8.55
C VAL A 39 8.85 -14.07 9.01
N SER A 40 8.39 -15.23 9.47
CA SER A 40 7.03 -15.40 9.99
C SER A 40 6.80 -14.51 11.22
N GLU A 41 7.81 -14.37 12.08
CA GLU A 41 7.78 -13.44 13.22
C GLU A 41 7.70 -11.99 12.77
N LEU A 42 8.50 -11.59 11.77
CA LEU A 42 8.44 -10.23 11.21
C LEU A 42 7.06 -9.89 10.64
N ILE A 43 6.45 -10.82 9.89
CA ILE A 43 5.08 -10.65 9.37
C ILE A 43 4.09 -10.45 10.51
N ARG A 44 4.16 -11.28 11.56
CA ARG A 44 3.28 -11.17 12.75
C ARG A 44 3.50 -9.86 13.51
N GLN A 45 4.73 -9.38 13.62
CA GLN A 45 5.02 -8.10 14.26
C GLN A 45 4.45 -6.93 13.45
N THR A 46 4.62 -6.96 12.14
CA THR A 46 4.06 -5.96 11.23
C THR A 46 2.53 -5.97 11.29
N GLU A 47 1.91 -7.16 11.25
CA GLU A 47 0.47 -7.33 11.45
C GLU A 47 0.00 -6.71 12.77
N ARG A 48 0.70 -6.97 13.88
CA ARG A 48 0.36 -6.36 15.18
C ARG A 48 0.40 -4.84 15.13
N MET A 49 1.41 -4.25 14.47
CA MET A 49 1.46 -2.79 14.27
C MET A 49 0.25 -2.29 13.48
N THR A 50 -0.12 -2.98 12.40
CA THR A 50 -1.30 -2.60 11.60
C THR A 50 -2.61 -2.66 12.39
N ILE A 51 -2.74 -3.61 13.32
CA ILE A 51 -3.91 -3.73 14.21
C ILE A 51 -3.90 -2.60 15.25
N ILE A 52 -2.74 -2.28 15.83
CA ILE A 52 -2.60 -1.17 16.81
C ILE A 52 -3.01 0.16 16.16
N PHE A 53 -2.57 0.42 14.94
CA PHE A 53 -2.95 1.62 14.18
C PHE A 53 -4.30 1.50 13.46
N GLN A 54 -5.02 0.38 13.67
CA GLN A 54 -6.36 0.14 13.15
C GLN A 54 -6.48 0.23 11.61
N ALA A 55 -5.45 -0.21 10.88
CA ALA A 55 -5.50 -0.33 9.42
C ALA A 55 -6.60 -1.31 8.96
N VAL A 56 -6.69 -2.43 9.68
CA VAL A 56 -7.75 -3.43 9.63
C VAL A 56 -7.82 -4.06 11.02
N ARG A 57 -9.03 -4.30 11.51
CA ARG A 57 -9.26 -4.67 12.91
C ARG A 57 -8.99 -6.15 13.16
N ASN A 58 -9.33 -7.01 12.21
CA ASN A 58 -9.10 -8.45 12.30
C ASN A 58 -7.76 -8.91 11.68
N GLY A 59 -6.94 -7.99 11.18
CA GLY A 59 -5.68 -8.30 10.51
C GLY A 59 -5.87 -9.31 9.37
N LEU A 60 -5.08 -10.39 9.37
CA LEU A 60 -5.19 -11.53 8.44
C LEU A 60 -6.32 -12.50 8.79
N ASN A 61 -6.99 -12.36 9.94
CA ASN A 61 -8.08 -13.24 10.35
C ASN A 61 -9.46 -12.74 9.84
N GLN A 62 -9.51 -12.25 8.60
CA GLN A 62 -10.75 -11.79 7.97
C GLN A 62 -11.68 -12.98 7.66
N SER A 63 -12.99 -12.78 7.83
CA SER A 63 -14.01 -13.79 7.50
C SER A 63 -15.24 -13.15 6.83
N ASN A 64 -15.90 -13.88 5.95
CA ASN A 64 -17.15 -13.45 5.29
C ASN A 64 -18.41 -13.72 6.12
N THR A 65 -18.30 -14.44 7.24
CA THR A 65 -19.45 -15.00 7.96
C THR A 65 -20.08 -14.03 8.98
N VAL A 66 -19.40 -12.92 9.27
CA VAL A 66 -19.78 -11.99 10.33
C VAL A 66 -20.16 -10.63 9.74
N ALA A 67 -21.39 -10.51 9.24
CA ALA A 67 -21.98 -9.22 8.88
C ALA A 67 -22.55 -8.55 10.15
N ILE A 68 -21.69 -7.97 10.97
CA ILE A 68 -22.16 -7.16 12.12
C ILE A 68 -22.70 -5.83 11.59
N SER A 69 -23.83 -5.37 12.13
CA SER A 69 -24.39 -4.06 11.78
C SER A 69 -23.36 -2.95 12.07
N SER A 70 -23.17 -2.03 11.11
CA SER A 70 -22.14 -0.97 11.16
C SER A 70 -22.19 -0.12 12.44
N PHE A 71 -23.37 0.02 13.05
CA PHE A 71 -23.60 0.78 14.27
C PHE A 71 -23.31 0.00 15.57
N GLY A 72 -23.58 -1.31 15.60
CA GLY A 72 -23.23 -2.17 16.74
C GLY A 72 -21.71 -2.33 16.92
N TYR A 73 -20.96 -2.15 15.83
CA TYR A 73 -19.52 -2.37 15.77
C TYR A 73 -18.70 -1.31 16.52
N ARG A 74 -19.04 -0.02 16.41
CA ARG A 74 -18.33 1.07 17.14
C ARG A 74 -18.47 0.93 18.66
N LYS A 75 -19.52 0.26 19.14
CA LYS A 75 -19.82 0.11 20.57
C LYS A 75 -18.79 -0.75 21.34
N LEU A 76 -17.90 -1.45 20.65
CA LEU A 76 -16.93 -2.39 21.25
C LEU A 76 -15.46 -1.93 21.22
N ASN A 77 -15.11 -0.84 20.51
CA ASN A 77 -13.71 -0.41 20.40
C ASN A 77 -13.52 1.08 20.74
N TRP A 78 -13.04 1.34 21.95
CA TRP A 78 -12.77 2.70 22.46
C TRP A 78 -11.81 3.50 21.58
N LEU A 79 -10.80 2.85 20.99
CA LEU A 79 -9.82 3.51 20.13
C LEU A 79 -10.45 4.11 18.88
N ASP A 80 -11.45 3.45 18.28
CA ASP A 80 -12.17 3.98 17.10
C ASP A 80 -12.93 5.27 17.43
N TRP A 81 -13.55 5.32 18.61
CA TRP A 81 -14.23 6.54 19.08
C TRP A 81 -13.25 7.66 19.35
N MET A 82 -12.10 7.39 19.97
CA MET A 82 -11.07 8.41 20.19
C MET A 82 -10.57 9.00 18.87
N VAL A 83 -10.23 8.15 17.89
CA VAL A 83 -9.79 8.61 16.56
C VAL A 83 -10.88 9.45 15.90
N GLY A 84 -12.14 9.03 15.96
CA GLY A 84 -13.27 9.77 15.41
C GLY A 84 -13.47 11.15 16.06
N ILE A 85 -13.51 11.20 17.39
CA ILE A 85 -13.74 12.44 18.16
C ILE A 85 -12.57 13.42 17.95
N ILE A 86 -11.32 12.95 18.07
CA ILE A 86 -10.14 13.80 17.90
C ILE A 86 -10.04 14.30 16.44
N SER A 87 -10.39 13.47 15.45
CA SER A 87 -10.46 13.91 14.04
C SER A 87 -11.49 15.01 13.87
N PHE A 88 -12.69 14.84 14.41
CA PHE A 88 -13.76 15.83 14.33
C PHE A 88 -13.40 17.14 15.03
N MET A 89 -12.75 17.08 16.19
CA MET A 89 -12.24 18.27 16.89
C MET A 89 -11.19 19.02 16.07
N ASN A 90 -10.22 18.33 15.48
CA ASN A 90 -9.19 18.98 14.66
C ASN A 90 -9.73 19.50 13.32
N TRP A 91 -10.70 18.79 12.74
CA TRP A 91 -11.37 19.22 11.51
C TRP A 91 -12.19 20.50 11.74
N SER A 92 -13.02 20.53 12.80
CA SER A 92 -13.79 21.72 13.17
C SER A 92 -12.88 22.89 13.54
N ARG A 93 -11.79 22.65 14.29
CA ARG A 93 -10.75 23.63 14.56
C ARG A 93 -10.17 24.22 13.27
N GLY A 94 -9.77 23.38 12.32
CA GLY A 94 -9.24 23.81 11.03
C GLY A 94 -10.23 24.65 10.22
N LEU A 95 -11.50 24.24 10.18
CA LEU A 95 -12.55 25.02 9.50
C LEU A 95 -12.75 26.39 10.12
N ILE A 96 -12.84 26.48 11.45
CA ILE A 96 -13.00 27.79 12.13
C ILE A 96 -11.78 28.68 11.84
N LEU A 97 -10.57 28.11 11.82
CA LEU A 97 -9.34 28.84 11.49
C LEU A 97 -9.29 29.36 10.04
N ILE A 98 -9.94 28.67 9.09
CA ILE A 98 -10.05 29.13 7.70
C ILE A 98 -10.95 30.37 7.59
N PHE A 99 -12.11 30.35 8.26
CA PHE A 99 -13.11 31.41 8.14
C PHE A 99 -12.93 32.58 9.11
N THR A 100 -12.12 32.41 10.16
CA THR A 100 -11.93 33.46 11.16
C THR A 100 -10.93 34.53 10.72
N SER A 101 -11.36 35.79 10.83
CA SER A 101 -10.50 36.98 10.79
C SER A 101 -10.08 37.45 12.20
N SER A 102 -10.69 36.90 13.25
CA SER A 102 -10.45 37.33 14.63
C SER A 102 -9.15 36.74 15.20
N GLU A 103 -8.24 37.62 15.60
CA GLU A 103 -6.97 37.21 16.24
C GLU A 103 -7.20 36.47 17.56
N ARG A 104 -8.18 36.90 18.36
CA ARG A 104 -8.51 36.24 19.64
C ARG A 104 -8.91 34.78 19.44
N ILE A 105 -9.73 34.52 18.42
CA ILE A 105 -10.16 33.15 18.07
C ILE A 105 -8.97 32.33 17.56
N ALA A 106 -8.09 32.94 16.76
CA ALA A 106 -6.88 32.28 16.26
C ALA A 106 -5.88 31.93 17.38
N ILE A 107 -5.75 32.78 18.40
CA ILE A 107 -4.94 32.51 19.60
C ILE A 107 -5.55 31.36 20.40
N PHE A 108 -6.85 31.44 20.72
CA PHE A 108 -7.56 30.41 21.51
C PHE A 108 -7.53 29.02 20.85
N LEU A 109 -7.72 28.95 19.52
CA LEU A 109 -7.66 27.70 18.77
C LEU A 109 -6.23 27.23 18.47
N GLY A 110 -5.21 27.99 18.89
CA GLY A 110 -3.81 27.64 18.71
C GLY A 110 -3.43 27.53 17.23
N HIS A 111 -3.52 28.62 16.48
CA HIS A 111 -3.11 28.63 15.08
C HIS A 111 -1.57 28.63 14.94
N PRO A 112 -0.94 27.54 14.46
CA PRO A 112 0.54 27.48 14.39
C PRO A 112 1.14 28.47 13.38
N LEU A 113 0.34 28.91 12.41
CA LEU A 113 0.70 29.86 11.35
C LEU A 113 0.13 31.26 11.64
N PHE A 114 0.00 31.62 12.93
CA PHE A 114 -0.49 32.93 13.33
C PHE A 114 0.32 34.05 12.63
N ARG A 115 -0.40 34.98 11.99
CA ARG A 115 0.14 36.09 11.18
C ARG A 115 1.11 35.71 10.04
N ALA A 116 1.19 34.44 9.65
CA ALA A 116 1.97 34.03 8.48
C ALA A 116 1.22 34.36 7.16
N LYS A 117 1.96 34.69 6.09
CA LYS A 117 1.40 34.97 4.74
C LYS A 117 0.61 33.77 4.20
N ASP A 118 1.14 32.56 4.36
CA ASP A 118 0.60 31.34 3.75
C ASP A 118 -0.42 30.60 4.63
N ARG A 119 -0.90 31.28 5.68
CA ARG A 119 -1.75 30.72 6.74
C ARG A 119 -2.99 30.02 6.19
N GLN A 120 -3.71 30.66 5.28
CA GLN A 120 -4.95 30.12 4.73
C GLN A 120 -4.70 28.89 3.84
N ALA A 121 -3.75 28.99 2.91
CA ALA A 121 -3.43 27.90 1.98
C ALA A 121 -3.02 26.61 2.71
N LEU A 122 -2.11 26.71 3.69
CA LEU A 122 -1.68 25.56 4.49
C LEU A 122 -2.79 24.98 5.36
N THR A 123 -3.65 25.82 5.92
CA THR A 123 -4.77 25.35 6.77
C THR A 123 -5.83 24.64 5.92
N ILE A 124 -6.16 25.19 4.75
CA ILE A 124 -7.06 24.55 3.78
C ILE A 124 -6.50 23.19 3.38
N TRP A 125 -5.22 23.13 3.02
CA TRP A 125 -4.57 21.88 2.63
C TRP A 125 -4.55 20.85 3.77
N ALA A 126 -4.28 21.27 5.00
CA ALA A 126 -4.31 20.40 6.17
C ALA A 126 -5.72 19.83 6.42
N VAL A 127 -6.77 20.64 6.27
CA VAL A 127 -8.17 20.19 6.41
C VAL A 127 -8.56 19.21 5.30
N ILE A 128 -8.18 19.47 4.05
CA ILE A 128 -8.40 18.55 2.92
C ILE A 128 -7.71 17.23 3.20
N THR A 129 -6.43 17.26 3.55
CA THR A 129 -5.61 16.07 3.83
C THR A 129 -6.23 15.24 4.97
N LEU A 130 -6.59 15.88 6.08
CA LEU A 130 -7.24 15.21 7.21
C LEU A 130 -8.57 14.56 6.81
N SER A 131 -9.38 15.26 6.02
CA SER A 131 -10.68 14.76 5.53
C SER A 131 -10.51 13.53 4.65
N VAL A 132 -9.60 13.59 3.68
CA VAL A 132 -9.29 12.50 2.75
C VAL A 132 -8.78 11.26 3.51
N MET A 133 -7.87 11.45 4.47
CA MET A 133 -7.35 10.33 5.26
C MET A 133 -8.43 9.70 6.16
N PHE A 134 -9.28 10.53 6.79
CA PHE A 134 -10.36 10.05 7.65
C PHE A 134 -11.43 9.29 6.85
N ILE A 135 -11.89 9.86 5.72
CA ILE A 135 -12.87 9.23 4.83
C ILE A 135 -12.34 7.89 4.33
N PHE A 136 -11.08 7.83 3.91
CA PHE A 136 -10.46 6.59 3.48
C PHE A 136 -10.51 5.52 4.57
N ARG A 137 -10.06 5.86 5.79
CA ARG A 137 -10.06 4.93 6.92
C ARG A 137 -11.47 4.40 7.20
N GLU A 138 -12.47 5.27 7.34
CA GLU A 138 -13.85 4.85 7.59
C GLU A 138 -14.42 3.99 6.46
N TRP A 139 -14.04 4.29 5.21
CA TRP A 139 -14.43 3.49 4.07
C TRP A 139 -13.84 2.08 4.12
N ILE A 140 -12.54 1.94 4.42
CA ILE A 140 -11.88 0.64 4.60
C ILE A 140 -12.50 -0.16 5.74
N LEU A 141 -12.72 0.46 6.90
CA LEU A 141 -13.33 -0.19 8.06
C LEU A 141 -14.77 -0.64 7.79
N ASN A 142 -15.52 0.11 6.97
CA ASN A 142 -16.85 -0.29 6.51
C ASN A 142 -16.79 -1.45 5.51
N LEU A 143 -15.78 -1.50 4.63
CA LEU A 143 -15.55 -2.65 3.75
C LEU A 143 -15.19 -3.91 4.56
N GLU A 144 -14.38 -3.75 5.62
CA GLU A 144 -14.04 -4.81 6.56
C GLU A 144 -15.30 -5.36 7.26
N ALA A 145 -16.14 -4.47 7.82
CA ALA A 145 -17.36 -4.86 8.52
C ALA A 145 -18.36 -5.60 7.62
N LYS A 146 -18.33 -5.35 6.30
CA LYS A 146 -19.13 -6.07 5.30
C LYS A 146 -18.49 -7.37 4.82
N GLY A 147 -17.36 -7.79 5.39
CA GLY A 147 -16.60 -8.98 4.96
C GLY A 147 -15.96 -8.85 3.59
N LYS A 148 -15.93 -7.65 2.98
CA LYS A 148 -15.43 -7.51 1.60
C LYS A 148 -13.91 -7.68 1.49
N LEU A 149 -13.18 -7.57 2.60
CA LEU A 149 -11.72 -7.61 2.68
C LEU A 149 -11.11 -8.99 2.98
N GLU A 150 -11.91 -10.08 2.97
CA GLU A 150 -11.38 -11.45 3.13
C GLU A 150 -10.27 -11.77 2.12
N ILE A 151 -10.31 -11.18 0.92
CA ILE A 151 -9.26 -11.35 -0.09
C ILE A 151 -7.86 -10.94 0.39
N LEU A 152 -7.75 -10.09 1.41
CA LEU A 152 -6.46 -9.63 1.95
C LEU A 152 -5.80 -10.71 2.83
N SER A 153 -6.54 -11.73 3.27
CA SER A 153 -6.03 -12.82 4.11
C SER A 153 -5.51 -14.03 3.32
N ILE A 154 -5.58 -14.01 1.99
CA ILE A 154 -5.22 -15.17 1.15
C ILE A 154 -3.79 -15.66 1.40
N TRP A 155 -2.89 -14.75 1.75
CA TRP A 155 -1.48 -15.04 2.03
C TRP A 155 -1.19 -15.30 3.53
N LYS A 156 -2.21 -15.39 4.39
CA LYS A 156 -2.08 -15.67 5.85
C LYS A 156 -1.22 -16.88 6.16
N VAL A 157 -1.21 -17.87 5.28
CA VAL A 157 -0.40 -19.08 5.46
C VAL A 157 1.09 -18.74 5.66
N CYS A 158 1.59 -17.64 5.10
CA CYS A 158 2.97 -17.18 5.28
C CYS A 158 3.31 -16.87 6.75
N CYS A 159 2.33 -16.63 7.61
CA CYS A 159 2.54 -16.46 9.06
C CYS A 159 2.97 -17.75 9.78
N ASN A 160 2.85 -18.90 9.11
CA ASN A 160 3.21 -20.22 9.62
C ASN A 160 4.35 -20.85 8.79
N GLY A 161 5.06 -20.04 8.00
CA GLY A 161 6.15 -20.48 7.13
C GLY A 161 5.77 -20.65 5.65
N PHE A 162 6.78 -20.80 4.80
CA PHE A 162 6.64 -20.81 3.34
C PHE A 162 6.53 -22.24 2.78
N ASN A 163 5.58 -23.02 3.27
CA ASN A 163 5.42 -24.41 2.83
C ASN A 163 4.80 -24.51 1.42
N ARG A 164 5.43 -25.33 0.58
CA ARG A 164 4.98 -25.67 -0.77
C ARG A 164 3.55 -26.20 -0.83
N SER A 165 3.16 -27.06 0.11
CA SER A 165 1.83 -27.70 0.12
C SER A 165 0.71 -26.67 0.25
N HIS A 166 0.94 -25.64 1.07
CA HIS A 166 -0.04 -24.60 1.35
C HIS A 166 -0.04 -23.48 0.31
N LEU A 167 1.13 -23.03 -0.14
CA LEU A 167 1.26 -21.97 -1.16
C LEU A 167 0.92 -22.47 -2.58
N LYS A 168 0.99 -23.79 -2.80
CA LYS A 168 0.70 -24.46 -4.08
C LYS A 168 1.54 -23.95 -5.26
N MET A 169 2.76 -23.47 -5.00
CA MET A 169 3.74 -23.00 -5.98
C MET A 169 4.94 -23.97 -6.06
N GLY A 170 5.78 -23.86 -7.09
CA GLY A 170 7.07 -24.56 -7.18
C GLY A 170 8.15 -23.91 -6.31
N ASN A 171 9.17 -24.67 -5.91
CA ASN A 171 10.21 -24.21 -4.96
C ASN A 171 10.95 -22.95 -5.43
N LEU A 172 11.31 -22.87 -6.72
CA LEU A 172 11.99 -21.69 -7.29
C LEU A 172 11.13 -20.42 -7.15
N VAL A 173 9.84 -20.55 -7.41
CA VAL A 173 8.88 -19.44 -7.32
C VAL A 173 8.62 -19.05 -5.86
N ILE A 174 8.52 -20.03 -4.97
CA ILE A 174 8.39 -19.80 -3.51
C ILE A 174 9.59 -19.01 -2.99
N ASN A 175 10.79 -19.35 -3.41
CA ASN A 175 12.00 -18.64 -3.00
C ASN A 175 11.99 -17.17 -3.41
N ARG A 176 11.58 -16.87 -4.64
CA ARG A 176 11.44 -15.48 -5.12
C ARG A 176 10.30 -14.75 -4.40
N PHE A 177 9.16 -15.40 -4.23
CA PHE A 177 8.01 -14.87 -3.48
C PHE A 177 8.39 -14.50 -2.05
N ARG A 178 9.12 -15.40 -1.37
CA ARG A 178 9.62 -15.20 0.00
C ARG A 178 10.44 -13.92 0.09
N LEU A 179 11.41 -13.70 -0.81
CA LEU A 179 12.22 -12.48 -0.82
C LEU A 179 11.37 -11.21 -0.97
N THR A 180 10.44 -11.21 -1.91
CA THR A 180 9.61 -10.04 -2.17
C THR A 180 8.70 -9.71 -1.00
N ILE A 181 8.09 -10.71 -0.35
CA ILE A 181 7.29 -10.50 0.86
C ILE A 181 8.15 -9.96 2.00
N ILE A 182 9.36 -10.47 2.19
CA ILE A 182 10.26 -9.96 3.24
C ILE A 182 10.61 -8.49 2.96
N LEU A 183 11.00 -8.15 1.74
CA LEU A 183 11.33 -6.78 1.34
C LEU A 183 10.18 -5.81 1.65
N VAL A 184 8.98 -6.14 1.18
CA VAL A 184 7.77 -5.33 1.41
C VAL A 184 7.46 -5.21 2.91
N THR A 185 7.59 -6.30 3.66
CA THR A 185 7.29 -6.33 5.10
C THR A 185 8.32 -5.53 5.90
N ILE A 186 9.60 -5.58 5.55
CA ILE A 186 10.64 -4.78 6.22
C ILE A 186 10.43 -3.29 5.99
N VAL A 187 10.10 -2.90 4.76
CA VAL A 187 9.80 -1.49 4.47
C VAL A 187 8.64 -1.03 5.35
N ALA A 188 7.55 -1.79 5.40
CA ALA A 188 6.41 -1.45 6.27
C ALA A 188 6.82 -1.39 7.75
N TYR A 189 7.53 -2.41 8.24
CA TYR A 189 7.99 -2.50 9.63
C TYR A 189 8.91 -1.35 10.05
N CYS A 190 9.76 -0.86 9.13
CA CYS A 190 10.66 0.26 9.40
C CYS A 190 9.95 1.62 9.28
N VAL A 191 9.03 1.77 8.32
CA VAL A 191 8.37 3.06 8.05
C VAL A 191 7.31 3.37 9.11
N MET A 192 6.49 2.40 9.53
CA MET A 192 5.38 2.65 10.47
C MET A 192 5.83 3.28 11.82
N PRO A 193 6.94 2.85 12.45
CA PRO A 193 7.46 3.49 13.67
C PRO A 193 8.08 4.88 13.43
N VAL A 194 8.49 5.22 12.21
CA VAL A 194 9.06 6.54 11.86
C VAL A 194 7.97 7.59 11.67
N VAL A 195 6.77 7.18 11.24
CA VAL A 195 5.62 8.08 11.00
C VAL A 195 5.29 8.99 12.20
N PRO A 196 5.19 8.53 13.45
CA PRO A 196 4.97 9.41 14.60
C PRO A 196 6.01 10.52 14.69
N LEU A 197 7.29 10.19 14.56
CA LEU A 197 8.39 11.18 14.61
C LEU A 197 8.27 12.17 13.46
N PHE A 198 7.97 11.67 12.25
CA PHE A 198 7.81 12.49 11.07
C PHE A 198 6.66 13.50 11.19
N THR A 199 5.49 13.06 11.66
CA THR A 199 4.34 13.95 11.86
C THR A 199 4.59 14.97 12.98
N LEU A 200 5.27 14.58 14.06
CA LEU A 200 5.66 15.50 15.12
C LEU A 200 6.54 16.61 14.55
N VAL A 201 7.59 16.28 13.79
CA VAL A 201 8.43 17.29 13.13
C VAL A 201 7.57 18.19 12.24
N GLY A 202 6.72 17.63 11.38
CA GLY A 202 5.87 18.41 10.46
C GLY A 202 4.94 19.42 11.17
N PHE A 203 4.30 19.04 12.27
CA PHE A 203 3.35 19.92 12.99
C PHE A 203 4.03 20.85 14.00
N PHE A 204 5.20 20.49 14.55
CA PHE A 204 5.94 21.33 15.48
C PHE A 204 6.89 22.32 14.78
N THR A 205 7.33 22.06 13.54
CA THR A 205 8.16 23.02 12.81
C THR A 205 7.52 24.42 12.72
N PRO A 206 6.23 24.58 12.33
CA PRO A 206 5.59 25.90 12.34
C PRO A 206 5.49 26.53 13.74
N VAL A 207 5.31 25.73 14.79
CA VAL A 207 5.26 26.24 16.17
C VAL A 207 6.62 26.76 16.61
N LEU A 208 7.70 26.05 16.28
CA LEU A 208 9.05 26.45 16.71
C LEU A 208 9.62 27.62 15.90
N THR A 209 9.18 27.78 14.66
CA THR A 209 9.72 28.81 13.74
C THR A 209 8.91 30.09 13.71
N ASN A 210 7.70 30.11 14.27
CA ASN A 210 6.87 31.31 14.32
C ASN A 210 7.30 32.22 15.49
N PRO A 211 7.78 33.46 15.25
CA PRO A 211 8.27 34.35 16.31
C PRO A 211 7.19 34.73 17.33
N TRP A 212 5.93 34.84 16.91
CA TRP A 212 4.81 35.20 17.78
C TRP A 212 4.55 34.20 18.91
N MET A 213 5.05 32.97 18.77
CA MET A 213 4.96 31.94 19.82
C MET A 213 5.80 32.31 21.04
N TYR A 214 6.89 33.05 20.85
CA TYR A 214 7.76 33.47 21.96
C TYR A 214 7.26 34.76 22.63
N GLU A 215 6.39 35.52 21.94
CA GLU A 215 5.83 36.78 22.43
C GLU A 215 4.48 36.60 23.16
N ILE A 216 3.67 35.62 22.74
CA ILE A 216 2.31 35.40 23.26
C ILE A 216 2.23 34.00 23.91
N PRO A 217 2.38 33.90 25.25
CA PRO A 217 2.39 32.60 25.95
C PRO A 217 1.10 31.79 25.76
N GLU A 218 -0.06 32.46 25.71
CA GLU A 218 -1.36 31.82 25.49
C GLU A 218 -1.44 31.15 24.11
N LEU A 219 -0.86 31.79 23.09
CA LEU A 219 -0.77 31.24 21.73
C LEU A 219 0.14 30.01 21.72
N ALA A 220 1.31 30.10 22.37
CA ALA A 220 2.25 28.98 22.44
C ALA A 220 1.64 27.74 23.08
N PHE A 221 0.96 27.91 24.23
CA PHE A 221 0.30 26.81 24.93
C PHE A 221 -0.82 26.19 24.08
N SER A 222 -1.69 27.03 23.51
CA SER A 222 -2.81 26.56 22.68
C SER A 222 -2.31 25.88 21.39
N CYS A 223 -1.25 26.41 20.77
CA CYS A 223 -0.62 25.81 19.60
C CYS A 223 0.05 24.49 19.92
N PHE A 224 0.73 24.38 21.08
CA PHE A 224 1.34 23.12 21.50
C PHE A 224 0.30 22.00 21.61
N LEU A 225 -0.81 22.26 22.31
CA LEU A 225 -1.90 21.29 22.45
C LEU A 225 -2.56 20.96 21.10
N GLY A 226 -2.82 21.99 20.28
CA GLY A 226 -3.42 21.83 18.96
C GLY A 226 -2.53 21.03 18.00
N SER A 227 -1.25 21.35 17.91
CA SER A 227 -0.27 20.64 17.07
C SER A 227 -0.02 19.22 17.56
N PHE A 228 0.05 18.98 18.87
CA PHE A 228 0.16 17.64 19.43
C PHE A 228 -1.05 16.78 19.06
N SER A 229 -2.27 17.32 19.22
CA SER A 229 -3.51 16.65 18.83
C SER A 229 -3.54 16.32 17.33
N CYS A 230 -3.16 17.28 16.47
CA CYS A 230 -3.03 17.07 15.03
C CYS A 230 -1.98 16.00 14.67
N ALA A 231 -0.81 16.01 15.30
CA ALA A 231 0.25 15.04 15.06
C ALA A 231 -0.17 13.63 15.45
N LEU A 232 -0.81 13.48 16.62
CA LEU A 232 -1.35 12.20 17.07
C LEU A 232 -2.36 11.64 16.08
N ILE A 233 -3.37 12.43 15.69
CA ILE A 233 -4.42 11.91 14.81
C ILE A 233 -3.88 11.59 13.41
N THR A 234 -3.01 12.45 12.88
CA THR A 234 -2.35 12.22 11.59
C THR A 234 -1.47 10.97 11.62
N THR A 235 -0.80 10.70 12.74
CA THR A 235 -0.01 9.46 12.93
C THR A 235 -0.88 8.22 12.80
N PHE A 236 -2.05 8.20 13.47
CA PHE A 236 -2.97 7.06 13.38
C PHE A 236 -3.52 6.90 11.96
N LEU A 237 -3.96 7.98 11.34
CA LEU A 237 -4.54 7.95 10.00
C LEU A 237 -3.51 7.53 8.93
N LEU A 238 -2.29 8.07 8.98
CA LEU A 238 -1.24 7.74 8.02
C LEU A 238 -0.76 6.30 8.19
N ASN A 239 -0.59 5.82 9.43
CA ASN A 239 -0.26 4.42 9.68
C ASN A 239 -1.38 3.46 9.27
N SER A 240 -2.65 3.86 9.43
CA SER A 240 -3.79 3.08 8.91
C SER A 240 -3.69 2.90 7.39
N ILE A 241 -3.35 3.97 6.67
CA ILE A 241 -3.18 3.92 5.21
C ILE A 241 -1.99 3.04 4.82
N LEU A 242 -0.83 3.23 5.46
CA LEU A 242 0.39 2.45 5.19
C LEU A 242 0.20 0.95 5.51
N GLY A 243 -0.44 0.64 6.63
CA GLY A 243 -0.75 -0.72 7.03
C GLY A 243 -1.69 -1.40 6.03
N PHE A 244 -2.72 -0.69 5.54
CA PHE A 244 -3.58 -1.22 4.48
C PHE A 244 -2.82 -1.44 3.17
N THR A 245 -1.95 -0.49 2.78
CA THR A 245 -1.08 -0.62 1.60
C THR A 245 -0.19 -1.87 1.70
N TRP A 246 0.33 -2.21 2.88
CA TRP A 246 1.10 -3.43 3.09
C TRP A 246 0.28 -4.69 2.80
N TYR A 247 -0.91 -4.85 3.39
CA TYR A 247 -1.82 -5.97 3.11
C TYR A 247 -2.10 -6.11 1.62
N PHE A 248 -2.36 -4.97 0.99
CA PHE A 248 -2.71 -4.87 -0.40
C PHE A 248 -1.55 -5.30 -1.31
N ILE A 249 -0.35 -4.76 -1.13
CA ILE A 249 0.83 -5.13 -1.91
C ILE A 249 1.12 -6.63 -1.74
N CYS A 250 1.12 -7.15 -0.51
CA CYS A 250 1.36 -8.58 -0.26
C CYS A 250 0.35 -9.48 -0.98
N THR A 251 -0.92 -9.07 -1.04
CA THR A 251 -1.97 -9.81 -1.76
C THR A 251 -1.71 -9.83 -3.27
N LEU A 252 -1.33 -8.70 -3.86
CA LEU A 252 -1.02 -8.64 -5.29
C LEU A 252 0.26 -9.40 -5.65
N VAL A 253 1.30 -9.28 -4.84
CA VAL A 253 2.55 -10.06 -4.96
C VAL A 253 2.23 -11.55 -4.94
N PHE A 254 1.38 -12.01 -4.02
CA PHE A 254 0.95 -13.41 -3.97
C PHE A 254 0.31 -13.86 -5.29
N HIS A 255 -0.59 -13.06 -5.87
CA HIS A 255 -1.21 -13.39 -7.16
C HIS A 255 -0.21 -13.39 -8.33
N LEU A 256 0.71 -12.43 -8.37
CA LEU A 256 1.76 -12.34 -9.39
C LEU A 256 2.64 -13.60 -9.39
N TYR A 257 3.11 -14.04 -8.22
CA TYR A 257 3.93 -15.26 -8.15
C TYR A 257 3.14 -16.53 -8.45
N ARG A 258 1.82 -16.56 -8.21
CA ARG A 258 0.98 -17.68 -8.70
C ARG A 258 0.87 -17.69 -10.21
N LEU A 259 0.90 -16.54 -10.88
CA LEU A 259 0.95 -16.47 -12.34
C LEU A 259 2.32 -16.96 -12.86
N MET A 260 3.41 -16.50 -12.27
CA MET A 260 4.76 -16.99 -12.62
C MET A 260 4.91 -18.51 -12.44
N ASP A 261 4.31 -19.11 -11.41
CA ASP A 261 4.31 -20.57 -11.26
C ASP A 261 3.50 -21.29 -12.36
N LEU A 262 2.47 -20.67 -12.94
CA LEU A 262 1.76 -21.26 -14.09
C LEU A 262 2.66 -21.29 -15.33
N LEU A 263 3.36 -20.19 -15.58
CA LEU A 263 4.33 -20.05 -16.66
C LEU A 263 5.45 -21.09 -16.55
N ASP A 264 6.05 -21.23 -15.36
CA ASP A 264 7.06 -22.26 -15.07
C ASP A 264 6.54 -23.69 -15.31
N ARG A 265 5.27 -23.97 -14.97
CA ARG A 265 4.65 -25.28 -15.23
C ARG A 265 4.41 -25.52 -16.71
N ALA A 266 3.97 -24.50 -17.45
CA ALA A 266 3.79 -24.59 -18.90
C ALA A 266 5.13 -24.87 -19.61
N ASP A 267 6.22 -24.21 -19.20
CA ASP A 267 7.55 -24.43 -19.75
C ASP A 267 8.10 -25.83 -19.48
N ARG A 268 7.95 -26.31 -18.24
CA ARG A 268 8.36 -27.69 -17.89
C ARG A 268 7.60 -28.72 -18.72
N LEU A 269 6.32 -28.47 -18.99
CA LEU A 269 5.50 -29.34 -19.82
C LEU A 269 5.97 -29.30 -21.29
N LYS A 270 6.28 -28.11 -21.81
CA LYS A 270 6.84 -27.92 -23.16
C LYS A 270 8.18 -28.64 -23.38
N LYS A 271 9.04 -28.64 -22.36
CA LYS A 271 10.39 -29.25 -22.38
C LYS A 271 10.39 -30.76 -22.12
N SER A 272 9.28 -31.34 -21.66
CA SER A 272 9.22 -32.77 -21.38
C SER A 272 9.27 -33.58 -22.68
N THR A 273 10.34 -34.35 -22.87
CA THR A 273 10.61 -35.17 -24.06
C THR A 273 9.81 -36.48 -24.09
N ARG A 274 9.30 -36.94 -22.94
CA ARG A 274 8.39 -38.09 -22.86
C ARG A 274 6.99 -37.59 -23.20
N GLY A 275 6.37 -38.18 -24.23
CA GLY A 275 5.07 -37.79 -24.78
C GLY A 275 4.12 -37.16 -23.75
N MET A 276 3.70 -35.93 -24.03
CA MET A 276 2.89 -35.12 -23.13
C MET A 276 1.56 -35.83 -22.82
N ASN A 277 1.37 -36.21 -21.56
CA ASN A 277 0.10 -36.79 -21.13
C ASN A 277 -0.99 -35.71 -21.14
N GLU A 278 -2.05 -35.90 -21.93
CA GLU A 278 -3.22 -35.01 -22.02
C GLU A 278 -3.81 -34.69 -20.63
N ARG A 279 -3.70 -35.64 -19.68
CA ARG A 279 -4.08 -35.44 -18.29
C ARG A 279 -3.35 -34.26 -17.63
N ASN A 280 -2.06 -34.08 -17.92
CA ASN A 280 -1.26 -33.00 -17.34
C ASN A 280 -1.69 -31.63 -17.88
N ILE A 281 -2.10 -31.54 -19.15
CA ILE A 281 -2.65 -30.32 -19.75
C ILE A 281 -4.01 -30.00 -19.11
N LYS A 282 -4.90 -31.00 -18.99
CA LYS A 282 -6.20 -30.82 -18.31
C LYS A 282 -6.01 -30.28 -16.88
N LEU A 283 -5.07 -30.83 -16.12
CA LEU A 283 -4.75 -30.36 -14.78
C LEU A 283 -4.20 -28.92 -14.78
N LEU A 284 -3.35 -28.57 -15.75
CA LEU A 284 -2.85 -27.21 -15.91
C LEU A 284 -3.98 -26.23 -16.23
N CYS A 285 -4.88 -26.56 -17.17
CA CYS A 285 -6.05 -25.77 -17.52
C CYS A 285 -6.94 -25.49 -16.30
N LEU A 286 -7.27 -26.52 -15.50
CA LEU A 286 -8.05 -26.37 -14.28
C LEU A 286 -7.35 -25.46 -13.25
N LEU A 287 -6.02 -25.59 -13.13
CA LEU A 287 -5.22 -24.75 -12.25
C LEU A 287 -5.21 -23.28 -12.70
N ILE A 288 -5.11 -23.03 -14.00
CA ILE A 288 -5.17 -21.69 -14.60
C ILE A 288 -6.52 -21.06 -14.30
N ILE A 289 -7.63 -21.72 -14.64
CA ILE A 289 -8.98 -21.22 -14.40
C ILE A 289 -9.18 -20.86 -12.92
N ARG A 290 -8.78 -21.75 -12.00
CA ARG A 290 -8.91 -21.50 -10.56
C ARG A 290 -8.10 -20.29 -10.10
N ARG A 291 -6.89 -20.08 -10.65
CA ARG A 291 -6.01 -18.96 -10.30
C ARG A 291 -6.53 -17.64 -10.85
N LEU A 292 -6.97 -17.63 -12.11
CA LEU A 292 -7.53 -16.45 -12.76
C LEU A 292 -8.85 -16.02 -12.10
N ASN A 293 -9.77 -16.95 -11.81
CA ASN A 293 -11.00 -16.64 -11.07
C ASN A 293 -10.71 -15.98 -9.71
N SER A 294 -9.71 -16.49 -8.98
CA SER A 294 -9.31 -15.93 -7.70
C SER A 294 -8.71 -14.52 -7.85
N PHE A 295 -7.92 -14.29 -8.89
CA PHE A 295 -7.33 -12.98 -9.17
C PHE A 295 -8.37 -11.96 -9.63
N GLU A 296 -9.25 -12.34 -10.56
CA GLU A 296 -10.35 -11.49 -11.06
C GLU A 296 -11.28 -11.06 -9.93
N LEU A 297 -11.59 -11.97 -9.00
CA LEU A 297 -12.36 -11.62 -7.81
C LEU A 297 -11.65 -10.57 -6.94
N THR A 298 -10.34 -10.73 -6.74
CA THR A 298 -9.50 -9.79 -5.97
C THR A 298 -9.46 -8.42 -6.65
N THR A 299 -9.15 -8.35 -7.94
CA THR A 299 -9.08 -7.08 -8.68
C THR A 299 -10.43 -6.40 -8.75
N ARG A 300 -11.52 -7.13 -8.99
CA ARG A 300 -12.88 -6.57 -9.01
C ARG A 300 -13.28 -5.97 -7.66
N LYS A 301 -12.95 -6.63 -6.55
CA LYS A 301 -13.26 -6.12 -5.20
C LYS A 301 -12.42 -4.88 -4.85
N LEU A 302 -11.18 -4.81 -5.33
CA LEU A 302 -10.25 -3.74 -4.99
C LEU A 302 -10.20 -2.59 -6.02
N ARG A 303 -10.79 -2.70 -7.21
CA ARG A 303 -10.62 -1.73 -8.32
C ARG A 303 -10.87 -0.27 -7.93
N TYR A 304 -11.85 0.01 -7.07
CA TYR A 304 -12.12 1.37 -6.63
C TYR A 304 -11.18 1.83 -5.51
N VAL A 305 -10.67 0.88 -4.70
CA VAL A 305 -9.62 1.16 -3.71
C VAL A 305 -8.33 1.54 -4.44
N PHE A 306 -7.99 0.80 -5.50
CA PHE A 306 -6.90 1.14 -6.42
C PHE A 306 -7.03 2.55 -6.98
N LEU A 307 -8.21 2.88 -7.53
CA LEU A 307 -8.48 4.20 -8.10
C LEU A 307 -8.29 5.30 -7.05
N TYR A 308 -8.80 5.09 -5.85
CA TYR A 308 -8.66 6.05 -4.75
C TYR A 308 -7.19 6.27 -4.38
N TYR A 309 -6.42 5.20 -4.16
CA TYR A 309 -4.99 5.30 -3.87
C TYR A 309 -4.24 6.05 -4.97
N PHE A 310 -4.49 5.67 -6.22
CA PHE A 310 -3.83 6.29 -7.35
C PHE A 310 -4.13 7.80 -7.43
N PHE A 311 -5.40 8.18 -7.43
CA PHE A 311 -5.80 9.57 -7.56
C PHE A 311 -5.31 10.44 -6.39
N VAL A 312 -5.52 9.98 -5.16
CA VAL A 312 -5.15 10.75 -3.96
C VAL A 312 -3.65 10.92 -3.84
N PHE A 313 -2.87 9.84 -4.01
CA PHE A 313 -1.42 9.94 -3.83
C PHE A 313 -0.75 10.66 -5.00
N ALA A 314 -1.23 10.51 -6.24
CA ALA A 314 -0.70 11.26 -7.38
C ALA A 314 -0.96 12.76 -7.21
N SER A 315 -2.24 13.15 -7.00
CA SER A 315 -2.60 14.56 -6.77
C SER A 315 -1.90 15.17 -5.55
N SER A 316 -1.77 14.43 -4.44
CA SER A 316 -1.01 14.92 -3.27
C SER A 316 0.47 15.10 -3.62
N GLY A 317 1.06 14.18 -4.38
CA GLY A 317 2.45 14.27 -4.83
C GLY A 317 2.72 15.55 -5.63
N ASP A 318 1.85 15.86 -6.59
CA ASP A 318 1.94 17.08 -7.39
C ASP A 318 1.78 18.34 -6.52
N VAL A 319 0.78 18.36 -5.63
CA VAL A 319 0.57 19.48 -4.70
C VAL A 319 1.79 19.68 -3.80
N TYR A 320 2.39 18.61 -3.28
CA TYR A 320 3.57 18.69 -2.42
C TYR A 320 4.80 19.21 -3.16
N ILE A 321 5.03 18.79 -4.40
CA ILE A 321 6.12 19.31 -5.23
C ILE A 321 5.87 20.79 -5.54
N PHE A 322 4.65 21.17 -5.92
CA PHE A 322 4.30 22.55 -6.23
C PHE A 322 4.48 23.46 -5.01
N LEU A 323 3.92 23.09 -3.86
CA LEU A 323 4.05 23.86 -2.62
C LEU A 323 5.49 23.90 -2.09
N GLY A 324 6.25 22.83 -2.25
CA GLY A 324 7.61 22.70 -1.73
C GLY A 324 8.70 23.31 -2.61
N LEU A 325 8.66 23.10 -3.93
CA LEU A 325 9.70 23.55 -4.85
C LEU A 325 9.38 24.87 -5.56
N VAL A 326 8.11 25.10 -5.92
CA VAL A 326 7.71 26.26 -6.72
C VAL A 326 7.30 27.42 -5.83
N VAL A 327 6.31 27.22 -4.96
CA VAL A 327 5.79 28.26 -4.06
C VAL A 327 6.74 28.52 -2.89
N ARG A 328 7.53 27.51 -2.47
CA ARG A 328 8.40 27.58 -1.29
C ARG A 328 7.63 28.01 -0.03
N ILE A 329 6.57 27.27 0.28
CA ILE A 329 5.58 27.69 1.25
C ILE A 329 6.13 27.82 2.68
N TYR A 330 5.76 28.92 3.36
CA TYR A 330 6.06 29.28 4.74
C TYR A 330 7.54 29.41 5.11
N ASN A 331 8.32 28.31 5.10
CA ASN A 331 9.75 28.34 5.39
C ASN A 331 10.50 27.21 4.65
N ASP A 332 11.81 27.34 4.51
CA ASP A 332 12.64 26.38 3.77
C ASP A 332 12.55 24.96 4.32
N VAL A 333 12.43 24.79 5.65
CA VAL A 333 12.35 23.47 6.28
C VAL A 333 11.08 22.75 5.85
N LEU A 334 9.92 23.39 6.00
CA LEU A 334 8.63 22.82 5.63
C LEU A 334 8.53 22.61 4.12
N ALA A 335 8.98 23.59 3.33
CA ALA A 335 9.00 23.51 1.88
C ALA A 335 9.87 22.32 1.39
N ASN A 336 11.06 22.13 1.97
CA ASN A 336 11.94 20.99 1.65
C ASN A 336 11.32 19.66 2.07
N ILE A 337 10.64 19.60 3.23
CA ILE A 337 9.92 18.40 3.67
C ILE A 337 8.83 18.04 2.67
N LEU A 338 7.98 18.99 2.27
CA LEU A 338 6.91 18.74 1.29
C LEU A 338 7.48 18.30 -0.05
N ALA A 339 8.50 18.99 -0.56
CA ALA A 339 9.18 18.62 -1.80
C ALA A 339 9.73 17.19 -1.76
N LEU A 340 10.37 16.80 -0.65
CA LEU A 340 10.87 15.45 -0.45
C LEU A 340 9.75 14.40 -0.47
N ILE A 341 8.63 14.66 0.23
CA ILE A 341 7.47 13.76 0.24
C ILE A 341 6.93 13.57 -1.19
N GLY A 342 6.68 14.66 -1.91
CA GLY A 342 6.16 14.59 -3.27
C GLY A 342 7.08 13.85 -4.23
N THR A 343 8.39 14.11 -4.12
CA THR A 343 9.44 13.44 -4.91
C THR A 343 9.54 11.94 -4.62
N ILE A 344 9.17 11.48 -3.42
CA ILE A 344 9.15 10.05 -3.08
C ILE A 344 7.84 9.38 -3.53
N ILE A 345 6.70 10.06 -3.34
CA ILE A 345 5.38 9.49 -3.62
C ILE A 345 5.20 9.18 -5.12
N LEU A 346 5.51 10.13 -6.01
CA LEU A 346 5.25 9.95 -7.45
C LEU A 346 6.04 8.78 -8.05
N PRO A 347 7.37 8.67 -7.87
CA PRO A 347 8.11 7.52 -8.37
C PRO A 347 7.63 6.20 -7.76
N ALA A 348 7.20 6.19 -6.49
CA ALA A 348 6.69 4.97 -5.86
C ALA A 348 5.42 4.45 -6.55
N ILE A 349 4.47 5.34 -6.90
CA ILE A 349 3.27 4.98 -7.67
C ILE A 349 3.66 4.49 -9.07
N GLY A 350 4.59 5.19 -9.72
CA GLY A 350 5.07 4.80 -11.04
C GLY A 350 5.72 3.41 -11.04
N ILE A 351 6.64 3.15 -10.11
CA ILE A 351 7.30 1.85 -9.95
C ILE A 351 6.28 0.76 -9.65
N PHE A 352 5.28 1.04 -8.79
CA PHE A 352 4.17 0.12 -8.53
C PHE A 352 3.45 -0.22 -9.84
N GLY A 353 3.07 0.80 -10.63
CA GLY A 353 2.44 0.63 -11.93
C GLY A 353 3.29 -0.20 -12.89
N TYR A 354 4.60 0.03 -12.95
CA TYR A 354 5.52 -0.73 -13.79
C TYR A 354 5.62 -2.21 -13.38
N ILE A 355 5.83 -2.50 -12.08
CA ILE A 355 5.95 -3.87 -11.56
C ILE A 355 4.65 -4.64 -11.80
N PHE A 356 3.51 -4.02 -11.56
CA PHE A 356 2.22 -4.68 -11.68
C PHE A 356 1.67 -4.67 -13.10
N GLY A 357 2.13 -3.77 -13.97
CA GLY A 357 1.91 -3.83 -15.41
C GLY A 357 2.55 -5.06 -16.06
N ASN A 358 3.62 -5.61 -15.46
CA ASN A 358 4.15 -6.91 -15.87
C ASN A 358 3.11 -8.03 -15.75
N PHE A 359 2.14 -7.93 -14.84
CA PHE A 359 1.12 -8.96 -14.69
C PHE A 359 0.36 -9.22 -16.00
N LEU A 360 0.04 -8.17 -16.76
CA LEU A 360 -0.63 -8.31 -18.05
C LEU A 360 0.30 -8.95 -19.09
N SER A 361 1.56 -8.51 -19.16
CA SER A 361 2.54 -9.14 -20.06
C SER A 361 2.79 -10.63 -19.76
N GLU A 362 2.80 -11.02 -18.48
CA GLU A 362 2.95 -12.42 -18.06
C GLU A 362 1.69 -13.25 -18.39
N LEU A 363 0.51 -12.62 -18.44
CA LEU A 363 -0.71 -13.26 -18.96
C LEU A 363 -0.63 -13.46 -20.47
N ASP A 364 -0.16 -12.48 -21.24
CA ASP A 364 0.04 -12.62 -22.68
C ASP A 364 1.05 -13.73 -22.99
N GLU A 365 2.13 -13.80 -22.21
CA GLU A 365 3.12 -14.86 -22.34
C GLU A 365 2.52 -16.24 -22.02
N LEU A 366 1.59 -16.33 -21.06
CA LEU A 366 0.87 -17.56 -20.78
C LEU A 366 0.06 -18.02 -22.00
N THR A 367 -0.59 -17.09 -22.70
CA THR A 367 -1.31 -17.37 -23.96
C THR A 367 -0.39 -17.91 -25.03
N VAL A 368 0.78 -17.29 -25.24
CA VAL A 368 1.79 -17.76 -26.20
C VAL A 368 2.28 -19.17 -25.86
N ARG A 369 2.56 -19.44 -24.58
CA ARG A 369 3.02 -20.75 -24.13
C ARG A 369 1.94 -21.82 -24.27
N LEU A 370 0.68 -21.49 -23.99
CA LEU A 370 -0.46 -22.39 -24.22
C LEU A 370 -0.65 -22.71 -25.70
N HIS A 371 -0.56 -21.70 -26.58
CA HIS A 371 -0.64 -21.88 -28.03
C HIS A 371 0.44 -22.83 -28.55
N HIS A 372 1.67 -22.67 -28.06
CA HIS A 372 2.76 -23.57 -28.40
C HIS A 372 2.54 -25.00 -27.86
N LEU A 373 1.92 -25.15 -26.68
CA LEU A 373 1.58 -26.46 -26.14
C LEU A 373 0.49 -27.15 -26.97
N THR A 374 -0.46 -26.40 -27.54
CA THR A 374 -1.48 -26.98 -28.43
C THR A 374 -0.94 -27.32 -29.81
N SER A 375 -0.08 -26.48 -30.39
CA SER A 375 0.45 -26.70 -31.75
C SER A 375 1.41 -27.89 -31.83
N LYS A 376 2.19 -28.15 -30.77
CA LYS A 376 3.19 -29.23 -30.74
C LYS A 376 2.58 -30.62 -30.46
N ASN A 377 1.35 -30.70 -29.94
CA ASN A 377 0.80 -31.95 -29.40
C ASN A 377 -0.51 -32.35 -30.08
N ARG A 378 -0.70 -33.67 -30.28
CA ARG A 378 -1.97 -34.24 -30.72
C ARG A 378 -2.92 -34.33 -29.52
N LEU A 379 -3.73 -33.31 -29.32
CA LEU A 379 -4.72 -33.25 -28.24
C LEU A 379 -6.09 -33.67 -28.73
N SER A 380 -6.90 -34.24 -27.83
CA SER A 380 -8.33 -34.42 -28.14
C SER A 380 -9.00 -33.05 -28.37
N LEU A 381 -10.00 -33.03 -29.26
CA LEU A 381 -10.82 -31.84 -29.55
C LEU A 381 -11.36 -31.18 -28.27
N LYS A 382 -11.80 -31.98 -27.30
CA LYS A 382 -12.31 -31.48 -26.01
C LYS A 382 -11.25 -30.69 -25.22
N THR A 383 -10.01 -31.18 -25.22
CA THR A 383 -8.91 -30.49 -24.52
C THR A 383 -8.46 -29.25 -25.29
N LEU A 384 -8.41 -29.34 -26.60
CA LEU A 384 -8.05 -28.22 -27.46
C LEU A 384 -9.04 -27.05 -27.32
N ASN A 385 -10.35 -27.33 -27.38
CA ASN A 385 -11.39 -26.32 -27.15
C ASN A 385 -11.26 -25.67 -25.77
N LYS A 386 -10.95 -26.46 -24.73
CA LYS A 386 -10.76 -25.92 -23.38
C LYS A 386 -9.53 -25.03 -23.25
N VAL A 387 -8.43 -25.36 -23.94
CA VAL A 387 -7.24 -24.50 -23.97
C VAL A 387 -7.55 -23.21 -24.73
N SER A 388 -8.28 -23.29 -25.85
CA SER A 388 -8.71 -22.11 -26.61
C SER A 388 -9.58 -21.18 -25.78
N GLU A 389 -10.58 -21.71 -25.06
CA GLU A 389 -11.42 -20.92 -24.15
C GLU A 389 -10.59 -20.20 -23.08
N ILE A 390 -9.53 -20.84 -22.57
CA ILE A 390 -8.62 -20.22 -21.60
C ILE A 390 -7.80 -19.11 -22.28
N MET A 391 -7.28 -19.35 -23.48
CA MET A 391 -6.53 -18.35 -24.23
C MET A 391 -7.39 -17.11 -24.53
N ASP A 392 -8.62 -17.31 -25.02
CA ASP A 392 -9.58 -16.24 -25.27
C ASP A 392 -9.91 -15.49 -23.97
N ARG A 393 -10.09 -16.24 -22.88
CA ARG A 393 -10.33 -15.63 -21.58
C ARG A 393 -9.15 -14.79 -21.13
N VAL A 394 -7.90 -15.28 -21.27
CA VAL A 394 -6.67 -14.60 -20.83
C VAL A 394 -6.41 -13.34 -21.66
N ALA A 395 -6.63 -13.40 -22.98
CA ALA A 395 -6.51 -12.26 -23.89
C ALA A 395 -7.66 -11.24 -23.76
N GLY A 396 -8.73 -11.58 -23.04
CA GLY A 396 -9.88 -10.70 -22.86
C GLY A 396 -9.56 -9.43 -22.06
N PRO A 397 -10.30 -8.32 -22.30
CA PRO A 397 -10.06 -6.99 -21.70
C PRO A 397 -10.37 -6.92 -20.19
N TYR A 398 -10.76 -8.04 -19.59
CA TYR A 398 -11.12 -8.12 -18.18
C TYR A 398 -9.95 -8.51 -17.28
N ASN A 399 -8.82 -8.94 -17.85
CA ASN A 399 -7.66 -9.33 -17.07
C ASN A 399 -6.67 -8.19 -16.87
N GLY A 400 -5.90 -8.30 -15.80
CA GLY A 400 -5.01 -7.23 -15.33
C GLY A 400 -5.56 -6.51 -14.10
N ILE A 401 -4.75 -5.60 -13.58
CA ILE A 401 -5.13 -4.78 -12.43
C ILE A 401 -5.88 -3.56 -12.95
N LYS A 402 -7.13 -3.41 -12.52
CA LYS A 402 -8.01 -2.31 -12.96
C LYS A 402 -8.01 -1.14 -11.97
N LEU A 403 -7.86 0.07 -12.49
CA LEU A 403 -8.10 1.33 -11.80
C LEU A 403 -9.55 1.75 -12.04
N GLY A 404 -10.44 1.37 -11.12
CA GLY A 404 -11.88 1.58 -11.27
C GLY A 404 -12.40 0.92 -12.55
N ASP A 405 -13.20 1.68 -13.30
CA ASP A 405 -13.70 1.30 -14.63
C ASP A 405 -13.01 2.07 -15.76
N PHE A 406 -11.95 2.83 -15.45
CA PHE A 406 -11.31 3.76 -16.38
C PHE A 406 -10.15 3.15 -17.14
N LEU A 407 -9.25 2.45 -16.45
CA LEU A 407 -7.97 2.02 -17.01
C LEU A 407 -7.51 0.67 -16.45
N THR A 408 -6.82 -0.11 -17.27
CA THR A 408 -6.05 -1.28 -16.83
C THR A 408 -4.57 -0.89 -16.74
N ILE A 409 -3.89 -1.29 -15.67
CA ILE A 409 -2.45 -1.01 -15.50
C ILE A 409 -1.65 -1.87 -16.49
N GLU A 410 -1.06 -1.21 -17.48
CA GLU A 410 -0.15 -1.79 -18.46
C GLU A 410 1.29 -1.33 -18.21
N LYS A 411 2.28 -1.90 -18.91
CA LYS A 411 3.67 -1.43 -18.82
C LYS A 411 3.84 0.04 -19.26
N SER A 412 3.09 0.45 -20.28
CA SER A 412 3.05 1.81 -20.81
C SER A 412 2.52 2.83 -19.80
N PHE A 413 1.74 2.38 -18.81
CA PHE A 413 1.16 3.21 -17.76
C PHE A 413 2.20 4.08 -17.05
N PHE A 414 3.39 3.53 -16.76
CA PHE A 414 4.45 4.28 -16.09
C PHE A 414 4.88 5.53 -16.86
N ILE A 415 4.99 5.41 -18.18
CA ILE A 415 5.42 6.50 -19.07
C ILE A 415 4.33 7.57 -19.10
N PHE A 416 3.08 7.17 -19.35
CA PHE A 416 1.95 8.10 -19.35
C PHE A 416 1.77 8.77 -18.00
N PHE A 417 1.93 8.02 -16.90
CA PHE A 417 1.86 8.55 -15.55
C PHE A 417 2.90 9.65 -15.33
N ILE A 418 4.18 9.39 -15.61
CA ILE A 418 5.22 10.41 -15.45
C ILE A 418 4.92 11.65 -16.29
N LEU A 419 4.55 11.44 -17.56
CA LEU A 419 4.27 12.54 -18.48
C LEU A 419 3.11 13.40 -17.99
N GLU A 420 2.01 12.78 -17.55
CA GLU A 420 0.82 13.48 -17.04
C GLU A 420 1.14 14.32 -15.78
N ASN A 421 1.90 13.77 -14.83
CA ASN A 421 2.26 14.51 -13.61
C ASN A 421 3.24 15.65 -13.92
N ILE A 422 4.22 15.45 -14.82
CA ILE A 422 5.12 16.53 -15.27
C ILE A 422 4.32 17.63 -15.98
N SER A 423 3.40 17.27 -16.88
CA SER A 423 2.55 18.23 -17.58
C SER A 423 1.65 19.00 -16.61
N THR A 424 1.08 18.32 -15.61
CA THR A 424 0.25 18.95 -14.56
C THR A 424 1.08 19.93 -13.71
N LEU A 425 2.26 19.51 -13.26
CA LEU A 425 3.19 20.38 -12.53
C LEU A 425 3.64 21.57 -13.38
N MET A 426 3.92 21.38 -14.66
CA MET A 426 4.27 22.46 -15.58
C MET A 426 3.10 23.44 -15.74
N LEU A 427 1.86 22.93 -15.88
CA LEU A 427 0.66 23.75 -15.98
C LEU A 427 0.48 24.62 -14.72
N PHE A 428 0.65 24.05 -13.52
CA PHE A 428 0.62 24.83 -12.28
C PHE A 428 1.76 25.83 -12.20
N THR A 429 2.98 25.43 -12.55
CA THR A 429 4.16 26.29 -12.49
C THR A 429 4.03 27.47 -13.44
N CYS A 430 3.56 27.27 -14.67
CA CYS A 430 3.45 28.33 -15.68
C CYS A 430 2.27 29.26 -15.45
N ASN A 431 1.11 28.75 -14.99
CA ASN A 431 -0.10 29.55 -14.88
C ASN A 431 -0.32 30.13 -13.48
N ILE A 432 0.06 29.40 -12.43
CA ILE A 432 -0.20 29.78 -11.03
C ILE A 432 1.07 30.37 -10.40
N GLY A 433 2.26 29.83 -10.72
CA GLY A 433 3.53 30.32 -10.20
C GLY A 433 3.71 31.85 -10.32
N PRO A 434 3.51 32.45 -11.52
CA PRO A 434 3.64 33.90 -11.71
C PRO A 434 2.59 34.76 -11.00
N LEU A 435 1.51 34.16 -10.50
CA LEU A 435 0.46 34.88 -9.75
C LEU A 435 0.73 34.91 -8.24
N ILE A 436 1.65 34.07 -7.75
CA ILE A 436 1.97 33.92 -6.33
C ILE A 436 3.32 34.58 -5.97
N ASN A 437 4.28 34.54 -6.90
CA ASN A 437 5.55 35.26 -6.83
C ASN A 437 5.39 36.70 -7.30
#